data_AF-A0A0Q5XNF4-F1
#
_entry.id   AF-A0A0Q5XNF4-F1
#
_cell.length_a   1.000
_cell.length_b   1.000
_cell.length_c   1.000
_cell.angle_alpha   90.00
_cell.angle_beta   90.00
_cell.angle_gamma   90.00
#
_symmetry.space_group_name_H-M   'P 1'
#
loop_
_entity.id
_entity.type
_entity.pdbx_description
1 polymer ?
#
loop_
_entity_poly.entity_id
_entity_poly.type
_entity_poly.pdbx_seq_one_letter_code
_entity_poly.pdbx_strand_id
1 'polypeptide(L)' 'MRRDVFERDHYTCRHTGVICAGKYPAPDSPVCDHVVPHRGDEALFWDKGNLQTVSKAYHDSEKQKQERARPGW' A
#
# COMPACT_ATOMS: atom_id res chain seq x y z
N MET A 1 6.95 -2.09 11.91
CA MET A 1 7.06 -1.83 10.45
C MET A 1 5.69 -1.64 9.81
N ARG A 2 4.90 -2.70 9.50
CA ARG A 2 3.55 -2.51 8.89
C ARG A 2 2.60 -1.74 9.81
N ARG A 3 2.57 -2.08 11.09
CA ARG A 3 1.74 -1.40 12.10
C ARG A 3 2.07 0.09 12.21
N ASP A 4 3.36 0.44 12.26
CA ASP A 4 3.81 1.84 12.31
C ASP A 4 3.33 2.64 11.08
N VAL A 5 3.33 2.01 9.89
CA VAL A 5 2.83 2.63 8.65
C VAL A 5 1.32 2.89 8.74
N PHE A 6 0.57 1.92 9.25
CA PHE A 6 -0.88 2.06 9.46
C PHE A 6 -1.19 3.14 10.49
N GLU A 7 -0.46 3.18 11.61
CA GLU A 7 -0.65 4.18 12.65
C GLU A 7 -0.27 5.59 12.15
N ARG A 8 0.84 5.74 11.41
CA ARG A 8 1.25 7.00 10.77
C ARG A 8 0.18 7.54 9.84
N ASP A 9 -0.43 6.67 9.05
CA ASP A 9 -1.46 7.06 8.08
C ASP A 9 -2.87 7.07 8.71
N HIS A 10 -2.98 6.93 10.04
CA HIS A 10 -4.25 6.88 10.77
C HIS A 10 -5.25 5.86 10.20
N TYR A 11 -4.73 4.69 9.81
CA TYR A 11 -5.49 3.64 9.13
C TYR A 11 -6.28 4.17 7.93
N THR A 12 -5.78 5.18 7.23
CA THR A 12 -6.48 5.80 6.10
C THR A 12 -5.73 5.52 4.80
N CYS A 13 -6.44 5.07 3.78
CA CYS A 13 -5.87 4.84 2.46
C CYS A 13 -5.30 6.14 1.88
N ARG A 14 -3.99 6.17 1.60
CA ARG A 14 -3.28 7.36 1.11
C ARG A 14 -3.70 7.82 -0.28
N HIS A 15 -4.40 6.97 -1.05
CA HIS A 15 -4.88 7.29 -2.41
C HIS A 15 -6.37 7.63 -2.46
N THR A 16 -7.20 7.01 -1.63
CA THR A 16 -8.66 7.14 -1.71
C THR A 16 -9.29 7.86 -0.53
N GLY A 17 -8.57 8.03 0.59
CA GLY A 17 -9.10 8.60 1.82
C GLY A 17 -10.04 7.68 2.61
N VAL A 18 -10.27 6.45 2.15
CA VAL A 18 -11.09 5.46 2.85
C VAL A 18 -10.42 5.06 4.16
N ILE A 19 -11.19 5.01 5.24
CA ILE A 19 -10.75 4.46 6.53
C ILE A 19 -10.67 2.93 6.39
N CYS A 20 -9.49 2.39 6.64
CA CYS A 20 -9.17 0.98 6.61
C CYS A 20 -9.44 0.31 7.97
N ALA A 21 -10.73 0.15 8.33
CA ALA A 21 -11.15 -0.45 9.60
C ALA A 21 -11.41 -1.97 9.51
N GLY A 22 -11.46 -2.51 8.29
CA GLY A 22 -11.83 -3.90 8.04
C GLY A 22 -10.79 -4.91 8.50
N LYS A 23 -11.26 -6.10 8.89
CA LYS A 23 -10.39 -7.26 9.09
C LYS A 23 -10.06 -7.88 7.73
N TYR A 24 -8.80 -8.23 7.48
CA TYR A 24 -8.41 -8.95 6.27
C TYR A 24 -9.24 -10.23 6.07
N PRO A 25 -9.76 -10.52 4.85
CA PRO A 25 -9.52 -9.84 3.57
C PRO A 25 -10.64 -8.86 3.15
N ALA A 26 -11.27 -8.15 4.08
CA ALA A 26 -12.32 -7.19 3.74
C ALA A 26 -11.81 -6.10 2.76
N PRO A 27 -12.67 -5.54 1.89
CA PRO A 27 -12.29 -4.48 0.94
C PRO A 27 -11.63 -3.26 1.59
N ASP A 28 -12.05 -2.93 2.80
CA ASP A 28 -11.56 -1.85 3.66
C ASP A 28 -10.51 -2.33 4.68
N SER A 29 -9.89 -3.50 4.49
CA SER A 29 -8.77 -3.91 5.32
C SER A 29 -7.48 -3.18 4.91
N PRO A 30 -6.61 -2.80 5.88
CA PRO A 30 -5.37 -2.10 5.58
C PRO A 30 -4.34 -3.04 4.95
N VAL A 31 -3.70 -2.57 3.88
CA VAL A 31 -2.57 -3.21 3.21
C VAL A 31 -1.39 -2.25 3.25
N CYS A 32 -0.21 -2.79 3.58
CA CYS A 32 1.05 -2.04 3.54
C CYS A 32 1.65 -2.24 2.15
N ASP A 33 1.68 -1.18 1.38
CA ASP A 33 2.06 -1.17 -0.04
C ASP A 33 3.32 -0.33 -0.27
N HIS A 34 4.08 -0.66 -1.32
CA HIS A 34 5.24 0.10 -1.76
C HIS A 34 4.82 1.17 -2.78
N VAL A 35 5.13 2.43 -2.50
CA VAL A 35 4.91 3.57 -3.42
C VAL A 35 5.74 3.38 -4.69
N VAL A 36 7.03 3.10 -4.51
CA VAL A 36 7.98 2.72 -5.57
C VAL A 36 8.22 1.21 -5.46
N PRO A 37 7.95 0.43 -6.53
CA PRO A 37 8.24 -1.00 -6.54
C PRO A 37 9.71 -1.25 -6.23
N HIS A 38 9.98 -2.06 -5.21
CA HIS A 38 11.35 -2.26 -4.73
C HIS A 38 12.24 -3.05 -5.70
N ARG A 39 11.67 -3.91 -6.57
CA ARG A 39 12.41 -4.67 -7.62
C ARG A 39 13.66 -5.42 -7.12
N GLY A 40 13.60 -5.92 -5.88
CA GLY A 40 14.72 -6.62 -5.23
C GLY A 40 15.70 -5.70 -4.49
N ASP A 41 15.55 -4.37 -4.58
CA ASP A 41 16.28 -3.43 -3.73
C ASP A 41 15.77 -3.51 -2.29
N GLU A 42 16.61 -3.99 -1.39
CA GLU A 42 16.30 -4.15 0.02
C GLU A 42 16.12 -2.82 0.75
N ALA A 43 16.85 -1.77 0.35
CA ALA A 43 16.70 -0.44 0.95
C ALA A 43 15.30 0.11 0.66
N LEU A 44 14.82 -0.03 -0.57
CA LEU A 44 13.44 0.34 -0.94
C LEU A 44 12.39 -0.55 -0.27
N PHE A 45 12.72 -1.81 0.00
CA PHE A 45 11.79 -2.73 0.63
C PHE A 45 11.48 -2.33 2.09
N TRP A 46 12.51 -1.90 2.84
CA TRP A 46 12.40 -1.53 4.25
C TRP A 46 12.19 -0.04 4.51
N ASP A 47 12.37 0.82 3.50
CA ASP A 47 12.19 2.26 3.64
C ASP A 47 10.75 2.62 4.03
N LYS A 48 10.57 3.14 5.25
CA LYS A 48 9.27 3.61 5.75
C LYS A 48 8.69 4.74 4.91
N GLY A 49 9.54 5.56 4.27
CA GLY A 49 9.12 6.60 3.33
C GLY A 49 8.54 6.04 2.03
N ASN A 50 8.98 4.84 1.63
CA ASN A 50 8.48 4.12 0.47
C ASN A 50 7.24 3.26 0.78
N LEU A 51 6.87 3.09 2.06
CA LEU A 51 5.70 2.32 2.47
C LEU A 51 4.49 3.23 2.73
N GLN A 52 3.31 2.76 2.34
CA GLN A 52 2.03 3.46 2.53
C GLN A 52 0.90 2.52 2.93
N THR A 53 -0.10 3.07 3.63
CA THR A 53 -1.37 2.40 3.90
C THR A 53 -2.33 2.58 2.74
N VAL A 54 -2.86 1.48 2.22
CA VAL A 54 -3.94 1.49 1.24
C VAL A 54 -5.03 0.48 1.62
N SER A 55 -6.26 0.70 1.15
CA SER A 55 -7.32 -0.30 1.29
C SER A 55 -7.05 -1.48 0.37
N LYS A 56 -7.42 -2.70 0.78
CA LYS A 56 -7.33 -3.89 -0.07
C LYS A 56 -8.04 -3.74 -1.42
N ALA A 57 -9.19 -3.08 -1.45
CA ALA A 57 -9.93 -2.82 -2.69
C ALA A 57 -9.10 -2.03 -3.71
N TYR A 58 -8.52 -0.91 -3.30
CA TYR A 58 -7.62 -0.11 -4.13
C TYR A 58 -6.36 -0.91 -4.54
N HIS A 59 -5.76 -1.61 -3.58
CA HIS A 59 -4.52 -2.36 -3.79
C HIS A 59 -4.70 -3.42 -4.89
N ASP A 60 -5.76 -4.23 -4.80
CA ASP A 60 -5.97 -5.33 -5.73
C ASP A 60 -6.50 -4.89 -7.10
N SER A 61 -6.97 -3.63 -7.22
CA SER A 61 -7.52 -3.07 -8.46
C SER A 61 -6.61 -2.01 -9.08
N GLU A 62 -6.75 -0.76 -8.66
CA GLU A 62 -6.12 0.41 -9.27
C GLU A 62 -4.59 0.37 -9.16
N LYS A 63 -4.04 -0.03 -8.00
CA LYS A 63 -2.59 -0.17 -7.86
C LYS A 63 -2.02 -1.20 -8.81
N GLN A 64 -2.61 -2.39 -8.85
CA GLN A 64 -2.23 -3.45 -9.80
C GLN A 64 -2.32 -3.01 -11.26
N LYS A 65 -3.35 -2.21 -11.63
CA LYS A 65 -3.44 -1.62 -12.98
C LYS A 65 -2.29 -0.65 -13.26
N GLN A 66 -1.99 0.25 -12.31
CA GLN A 66 -0.90 1.23 -12.46
C GLN A 66 0.47 0.56 -12.57
N GLU A 67 0.70 -0.50 -11.81
CA GLU A 67 1.94 -1.29 -11.88
C GLU A 67 2.11 -1.97 -13.24
N ARG A 68 1.03 -2.53 -13.80
CA ARG A 68 1.05 -3.12 -15.14
C ARG A 68 1.22 -2.09 -16.25
N ALA A 69 0.72 -0.87 -16.07
CA ALA A 69 0.80 0.20 -17.07
C ALA A 69 2.18 0.87 -17.14
N ARG A 70 3.02 0.75 -16.11
CA ARG A 70 4.38 1.33 -16.11
C ARG A 70 5.35 0.38 -16.82
N PRO A 71 5.94 0.76 -17.98
CA PRO A 71 6.92 -0.06 -18.67
C PRO A 71 8.22 -0.11 -17.86
N GLY A 72 8.77 -1.31 -17.69
CA GLY A 72 10.01 -1.53 -16.94
C GLY A 72 10.11 -2.93 -16.36
N TRP A 73 9.64 -3.92 -17.13
CA TRP A 73 10.02 -5.31 -17.02
C TRP A 73 11.14 -5.57 -18.02
#